data_AF-A0A920S2H3-F1
#
_entry.id   AF-A0A920S2H3-F1
#
_cell.length_a   1.000
_cell.length_b   1.000
_cell.length_c   1.000
_cell.angle_alpha   90.00
_cell.angle_beta   90.00
_cell.angle_gamma   90.00
#
_symmetry.space_group_name_H-M   'P 1'
#
loop_
_entity.id
_entity.type
_entity.pdbx_description
1 polymer ?
#
loop_
_entity_poly.entity_id
_entity_poly.type
_entity_poly.pdbx_seq_one_letter_code
_entity_poly.pdbx_strand_id
1 'polypeptide(L)'
;MAKKVSCKNIYNWSSLKSWDKNKGYTKNKKNKYKVVAIDYGIKKNQLRCFSDINCSVTVVPADYSAEKIIKLNPDGIFLSNGPGDPAATGKYAIPIIKKLIAKKNFPYLEFV
;
A
#
# COMPACT_ATOMS: atom_id res chain seq x y z
N MET A 1 -2.64 4.27 -16.98
CA MET A 1 -1.51 5.11 -16.53
C MET A 1 -0.83 4.54 -15.28
N ALA A 2 -1.58 4.05 -14.28
CA ALA A 2 -0.99 3.44 -13.08
C ALA A 2 0.04 2.32 -13.34
N LYS A 3 -0.19 1.40 -14.29
CA LYS A 3 0.82 0.37 -14.64
C LYS A 3 2.19 0.95 -15.03
N LYS A 4 2.23 2.18 -15.57
CA LYS A 4 3.49 2.87 -15.93
C LYS A 4 4.20 3.47 -14.72
N VAL A 5 3.46 3.80 -13.65
CA VAL A 5 3.99 4.48 -12.45
C VAL A 5 4.07 3.57 -11.21
N SER A 6 3.48 2.39 -11.28
CA SER A 6 3.60 1.32 -10.28
C SER A 6 5.06 0.86 -10.13
N CYS A 7 5.41 0.41 -8.94
CA CYS A 7 6.64 -0.32 -8.72
C CYS A 7 6.71 -1.58 -9.60
N LYS A 8 7.93 -1.91 -10.04
CA LYS A 8 8.21 -3.11 -10.85
C LYS A 8 8.37 -4.37 -9.99
N ASN A 9 8.99 -4.20 -8.83
CA ASN A 9 9.30 -5.27 -7.89
C ASN A 9 8.65 -4.97 -6.54
N ILE A 10 8.25 -6.02 -5.83
CA ILE A 10 7.84 -5.94 -4.44
C ILE A 10 8.98 -5.37 -3.59
N TYR A 11 8.66 -4.47 -2.65
CA TYR A 11 9.65 -3.93 -1.72
C TYR A 11 9.03 -3.61 -0.36
N ASN A 12 9.87 -3.60 0.68
CA ASN A 12 9.46 -3.13 2.00
C ASN A 12 9.79 -1.64 2.12
N TRP A 13 8.84 -0.84 2.60
CA TRP A 13 9.10 0.57 2.89
C TRP A 13 10.21 0.70 3.93
N SER A 14 11.10 1.68 3.76
CA SER A 14 12.27 1.91 4.63
C SER A 14 11.91 2.36 6.07
N SER A 15 10.61 2.34 6.39
CA SER A 15 10.04 2.69 7.69
C SER A 15 10.30 4.15 8.07
N LEU A 16 10.55 5.03 7.10
CA LEU A 16 10.69 6.45 7.37
C LEU A 16 9.33 7.04 7.77
N LYS A 17 9.33 7.75 8.89
CA LYS A 17 8.23 8.56 9.41
C LYS A 17 8.04 9.86 8.63
N SER A 18 6.98 10.58 8.95
CA SER A 18 6.77 11.95 8.45
C SER A 18 7.92 12.86 8.84
N TRP A 19 8.15 13.90 8.04
CA TRP A 19 9.21 14.86 8.34
C TRP A 19 8.83 15.67 9.58
N ASP A 20 9.78 15.77 10.51
CA ASP A 20 9.68 16.65 11.68
C ASP A 20 10.65 17.82 11.52
N LYS A 21 10.23 19.03 11.91
CA LYS A 21 11.03 20.25 11.74
C LYS A 21 12.38 20.20 12.45
N ASN A 22 12.44 19.53 13.60
CA ASN A 22 13.62 19.53 14.45
C ASN A 22 14.49 18.29 14.22
N LYS A 23 13.88 17.16 13.84
CA LYS A 23 14.55 15.85 13.74
C LYS A 23 14.69 15.35 12.31
N GLY A 24 14.08 16.03 11.35
CA GLY A 24 13.99 15.58 9.97
C GLY A 24 13.22 14.26 9.85
N TYR A 25 13.69 13.36 8.98
CA TYR A 25 13.10 12.04 8.85
C TYR A 25 13.68 11.09 9.90
N THR A 26 12.80 10.46 10.66
CA THR A 26 13.17 9.40 11.61
C THR A 26 12.65 8.05 11.12
N LYS A 27 13.23 6.95 11.63
CA LYS A 27 12.74 5.60 11.33
C LYS A 27 11.76 5.15 12.40
N ASN A 28 10.66 4.55 11.96
CA ASN A 28 9.83 3.70 12.77
C ASN A 28 10.64 2.43 13.14
N LYS A 29 10.73 2.16 14.44
CA LYS A 29 11.41 0.98 15.00
C LYS A 29 10.41 -0.09 15.47
N LYS A 30 9.11 0.18 15.35
CA LYS A 30 8.02 -0.69 15.80
C LYS A 30 7.30 -1.27 14.59
N ASN A 31 7.11 -2.58 14.53
CA ASN A 31 6.38 -3.24 13.45
C ASN A 31 5.12 -3.90 14.02
N LYS A 32 4.18 -3.07 14.46
CA LYS A 32 2.99 -3.56 15.18
C LYS A 32 1.98 -4.20 14.25
N TYR A 33 1.78 -3.63 13.06
CA TYR A 33 0.81 -4.11 12.07
C TYR A 33 1.46 -4.22 10.70
N LYS A 34 1.13 -5.30 9.97
CA LYS A 34 1.58 -5.58 8.61
C LYS A 34 0.56 -5.07 7.61
N VAL A 35 0.93 -4.08 6.82
CA VAL A 35 0.08 -3.55 5.76
C VAL A 35 0.67 -3.92 4.41
N VAL A 36 -0.15 -4.46 3.52
CA VAL A 36 0.21 -4.58 2.11
C VAL A 36 -0.40 -3.41 1.35
N ALA A 37 0.44 -2.60 0.72
CA ALA A 37 0.05 -1.47 -0.10
C ALA A 37 0.12 -1.84 -1.58
N ILE A 38 -0.99 -1.75 -2.31
CA ILE A 38 -1.02 -1.92 -3.76
C ILE A 38 -0.66 -0.57 -4.41
N ASP A 39 0.41 -0.56 -5.20
CA ASP A 39 0.97 0.65 -5.80
C ASP A 39 0.31 0.98 -7.14
N TYR A 40 -0.67 1.89 -7.10
CA TYR A 40 -1.26 2.49 -8.29
C TYR A 40 -0.57 3.81 -8.71
N GLY A 41 0.53 4.20 -8.05
CA GLY A 41 1.15 5.51 -8.13
C GLY A 41 1.32 6.15 -6.74
N ILE A 42 1.75 5.34 -5.78
CA ILE A 42 1.77 5.67 -4.34
C ILE A 42 2.68 6.85 -4.05
N LYS A 43 2.20 7.76 -3.20
CA LYS A 43 3.02 8.87 -2.70
C LYS A 43 3.81 8.40 -1.48
N LYS A 44 5.11 8.73 -1.41
CA LYS A 44 5.95 8.40 -0.24
C LYS A 44 5.35 8.88 1.08
N ASN A 45 4.60 9.98 1.08
CA ASN A 45 3.98 10.47 2.32
C ASN A 45 2.89 9.53 2.88
N GLN A 46 2.16 8.80 2.04
CA GLN A 46 1.20 7.79 2.53
C GLN A 46 1.91 6.69 3.31
N LEU A 47 3.07 6.23 2.80
CA LEU A 47 3.93 5.25 3.50
C LEU A 47 4.50 5.79 4.82
N ARG A 48 4.76 7.11 4.88
CA ARG A 48 5.18 7.79 6.10
C ARG A 48 4.07 7.80 7.15
N CYS A 49 2.83 8.12 6.78
CA CYS A 49 1.68 8.07 7.69
C CYS A 49 1.53 6.68 8.33
N PHE A 50 1.71 5.60 7.57
CA PHE A 50 1.71 4.24 8.12
C PHE A 50 2.87 4.00 9.10
N SER A 51 4.05 4.55 8.80
CA SER A 51 5.22 4.44 9.69
C SER A 51 5.01 5.21 11.00
N ASP A 52 4.27 6.32 10.96
CA ASP A 52 3.94 7.12 12.16
C ASP A 52 3.06 6.34 13.15
N ILE A 53 2.14 5.53 12.63
CA ILE A 53 1.25 4.65 13.41
C ILE A 53 1.81 3.24 13.66
N ASN A 54 3.11 3.05 13.46
CA ASN A 54 3.86 1.82 13.75
C ASN A 54 3.52 0.62 12.82
N CYS A 55 3.09 0.88 11.59
CA CYS A 55 2.91 -0.16 10.58
C CYS A 55 4.22 -0.46 9.84
N SER A 56 4.44 -1.73 9.52
CA SER A 56 5.40 -2.18 8.51
C SER A 56 4.66 -2.36 7.19
N VAL A 57 5.13 -1.71 6.12
CA VAL A 57 4.45 -1.72 4.82
C VAL A 57 5.25 -2.49 3.78
N THR A 58 4.62 -3.49 3.19
CA THR A 58 5.11 -4.15 1.97
C THR A 58 4.34 -3.59 0.78
N VAL A 59 5.07 -3.01 -0.18
CA VAL A 59 4.49 -2.40 -1.38
C VAL A 59 4.57 -3.38 -2.53
N VAL A 60 3.43 -3.62 -3.19
CA VAL A 60 3.29 -4.57 -4.30
C VAL A 60 2.85 -3.86 -5.58
N PRO A 61 3.22 -4.38 -6.76
CA PRO A 61 2.77 -3.81 -8.03
C PRO A 61 1.24 -3.79 -8.20
N ALA A 62 0.75 -2.86 -9.02
CA ALA A 62 -0.68 -2.71 -9.36
C ALA A 62 -1.39 -3.99 -9.83
N ASP A 63 -0.65 -4.91 -10.46
CA ASP A 63 -1.16 -6.17 -11.01
C ASP A 63 -0.78 -7.41 -10.17
N TYR A 64 -0.28 -7.20 -8.95
CA TYR A 64 0.04 -8.28 -8.03
C TYR A 64 -1.22 -9.07 -7.66
N SER A 65 -1.19 -10.40 -7.79
CA SER A 65 -2.40 -11.21 -7.66
C SER A 65 -2.90 -11.28 -6.21
N ALA A 66 -4.22 -11.35 -6.04
CA ALA A 66 -4.87 -11.48 -4.73
C ALA A 66 -4.30 -12.67 -3.93
N GLU A 67 -4.03 -13.80 -4.59
CA GLU A 67 -3.44 -14.99 -3.97
C GLU A 67 -2.05 -14.70 -3.38
N LYS A 68 -1.22 -13.93 -4.09
CA LYS A 68 0.11 -13.56 -3.61
C LYS A 68 0.02 -12.55 -2.48
N ILE A 69 -0.90 -11.58 -2.56
CA ILE A 69 -1.16 -10.62 -1.47
C ILE A 69 -1.55 -11.35 -0.18
N ILE A 70 -2.47 -12.31 -0.26
CA ILE A 70 -2.93 -13.08 0.90
C ILE A 70 -1.78 -13.89 1.54
N LYS A 71 -0.89 -14.45 0.72
CA LYS A 71 0.30 -15.18 1.20
C LYS A 71 1.29 -14.32 1.97
N LEU A 72 1.25 -12.99 1.83
CA LEU A 72 2.04 -12.07 2.66
C LEU A 72 1.50 -11.95 4.10
N ASN A 73 0.35 -12.57 4.39
CA ASN A 73 -0.35 -12.55 5.66
C ASN A 73 -0.48 -11.13 6.26
N PRO A 74 -1.11 -10.19 5.52
CA PRO A 74 -1.29 -8.83 6.01
C PRO A 74 -2.33 -8.77 7.14
N ASP A 75 -2.16 -7.80 8.03
CA ASP A 75 -3.19 -7.38 9.00
C ASP A 75 -4.18 -6.39 8.35
N GLY A 76 -3.78 -5.70 7.28
CA GLY A 76 -4.63 -4.81 6.51
C GLY A 76 -4.12 -4.55 5.09
N ILE A 77 -5.02 -4.12 4.21
CA ILE A 77 -4.70 -3.83 2.81
C ILE A 77 -4.94 -2.35 2.52
N PHE A 78 -3.96 -1.71 1.90
CA PHE A 78 -4.03 -0.33 1.48
C PHE A 78 -4.07 -0.23 -0.05
N LEU A 79 -5.03 0.52 -0.56
CA LEU A 79 -5.16 0.83 -1.98
C LEU A 79 -4.63 2.26 -2.20
N SER A 80 -3.46 2.40 -2.83
CA SER A 80 -2.91 3.74 -3.07
C SER A 80 -3.73 4.49 -4.12
N ASN A 81 -3.63 5.81 -4.10
CA ASN A 81 -4.08 6.57 -5.27
C ASN A 81 -3.18 6.26 -6.48
N GLY A 82 -3.69 6.56 -7.67
CA GLY A 82 -2.94 6.56 -8.91
C GLY A 82 -3.22 7.80 -9.75
N PRO A 83 -2.39 8.14 -10.75
CA PRO A 83 -2.65 9.26 -11.64
C PRO A 83 -3.78 8.95 -12.63
N GLY A 84 -4.60 9.96 -12.92
CA GLY A 84 -5.71 9.88 -13.86
C GLY A 84 -7.03 9.49 -13.22
N ASP A 85 -7.99 9.10 -14.05
CA ASP A 85 -9.36 8.78 -13.65
C ASP A 85 -9.44 7.45 -12.86
N PRO A 86 -10.03 7.44 -11.65
CA PRO A 86 -10.33 6.23 -10.89
C PRO A 86 -11.06 5.15 -11.68
N ALA A 87 -11.93 5.48 -12.65
CA ALA A 87 -12.61 4.50 -13.49
C ALA A 87 -11.63 3.69 -14.36
N ALA A 88 -10.57 4.34 -14.86
CA ALA A 88 -9.51 3.66 -15.59
C ALA A 88 -8.68 2.74 -14.68
N THR A 89 -8.51 3.13 -13.40
CA THR A 89 -7.88 2.29 -12.37
C THR A 89 -8.74 1.11 -11.95
N GLY A 90 -10.05 1.33 -11.88
CA GLY A 90 -11.03 0.31 -11.52
C GLY A 90 -11.01 -0.91 -12.44
N LYS A 91 -10.70 -0.74 -13.74
CA LYS A 91 -10.65 -1.86 -14.72
C LYS A 91 -9.75 -3.01 -14.28
N TYR A 92 -8.64 -2.73 -13.60
CA TYR A 92 -7.71 -3.76 -13.11
C TYR A 92 -7.69 -3.90 -11.58
N ALA A 93 -8.02 -2.84 -10.84
CA ALA A 93 -8.09 -2.89 -9.37
C ALA A 93 -9.33 -3.65 -8.87
N ILE A 94 -10.51 -3.40 -9.45
CA ILE A 94 -11.79 -3.97 -8.97
C ILE A 94 -11.77 -5.51 -8.95
N PRO A 95 -11.30 -6.23 -9.99
CA PRO A 95 -11.25 -7.70 -9.94
C PRO A 95 -10.38 -8.24 -8.81
N ILE A 96 -9.26 -7.56 -8.50
CA ILE A 96 -8.35 -7.95 -7.42
C ILE A 96 -9.02 -7.68 -6.07
N ILE A 97 -9.60 -6.49 -5.90
CA ILE A 97 -10.29 -6.08 -4.66
C ILE A 97 -11.45 -7.03 -4.36
N LYS A 98 -12.30 -7.36 -5.35
CA LYS A 98 -13.39 -8.32 -5.19
C LYS A 98 -12.89 -9.69 -4.73
N LYS A 99 -11.78 -10.19 -5.30
CA LYS A 99 -11.16 -11.46 -4.88
C LYS A 99 -10.61 -11.40 -3.45
N LEU A 100 -10.01 -10.27 -3.07
CA LEU A 100 -9.50 -10.08 -1.71
C LEU A 100 -10.64 -10.10 -0.68
N ILE A 101 -11.71 -9.34 -0.93
CA ILE A 101 -12.90 -9.27 -0.07
C ILE A 101 -13.54 -10.66 0.05
N ALA A 102 -13.68 -11.39 -1.06
CA ALA A 102 -14.29 -12.72 -1.05
C ALA A 102 -13.49 -13.78 -0.29
N LYS A 103 -12.15 -13.66 -0.25
CA LYS A 103 -11.28 -14.68 0.38
C LYS A 103 -11.05 -14.44 1.86
N LYS A 104 -11.01 -13.18 2.31
CA LYS A 104 -10.74 -12.84 3.71
C LYS A 104 -11.19 -11.41 4.01
N ASN A 105 -11.82 -11.23 5.17
CA ASN A 105 -12.34 -9.94 5.60
C ASN A 105 -11.23 -9.11 6.28
N PHE A 106 -10.29 -8.58 5.48
CA PHE A 106 -9.28 -7.67 5.98
C PHE A 106 -9.87 -6.27 6.22
N PRO A 107 -9.31 -5.46 7.15
CA PRO A 107 -9.48 -4.03 7.13
C PRO A 107 -8.91 -3.44 5.82
N TYR A 108 -9.70 -2.62 5.14
CA TYR A 108 -9.31 -1.89 3.93
C TYR A 108 -9.25 -0.39 4.20
N LEU A 109 -8.22 0.28 3.68
CA LEU A 109 -8.09 1.73 3.72
C LEU A 109 -7.79 2.26 2.31
N GLU A 110 -8.47 3.36 1.95
CA GLU A 110 -8.24 4.13 0.73
C GLU A 110 -8.09 5.61 1.14
N PHE A 111 -7.09 6.31 0.59
CA PHE A 111 -6.99 7.76 0.73
C PHE A 111 -7.58 8.39 -0.53
N VAL A 112 -8.77 8.99 -0.39
CA VAL A 112 -9.39 9.90 -1.36
C VAL A 112 -8.62 11.22 -1.47
#